data_AF-A0A9Q3KXS3-F1
#
_entry.id   AF-A0A9Q3KXS3-F1
#
_cell.length_a   1.000
_cell.length_b   1.000
_cell.length_c   1.000
_cell.angle_alpha   90.00
_cell.angle_beta   90.00
_cell.angle_gamma   90.00
#
_symmetry.space_group_name_H-M   'P 1'
#
loop_
_entity.id
_entity.type
_entity.pdbx_description
1 polymer ?
#
loop_
_entity_poly.entity_id
_entity_poly.type
_entity_poly.pdbx_seq_one_letter_code
_entity_poly.pdbx_strand_id
1 'polypeptide(L)'
;MGQSEEISNELTKNTFHLISAINIATSWTVSMDDANAFSEHWKKFCLSNQHLFPKQKSKPNHHFADHIPKLFQRWGPAQASATWGYEHLIGVFAKMPTNNKI
;
A
#
# COMPACT_ATOMS: atom_id res chain seq x y z
N MET A 1 11.39 -14.77 29.45
CA MET A 1 11.61 -14.06 28.16
C MET A 1 11.56 -12.58 28.46
N GLY A 2 12.53 -11.82 27.98
CA GLY A 2 12.68 -10.39 28.32
C GLY A 2 11.77 -9.50 27.48
N GLN A 3 11.38 -8.32 27.99
CA GLN A 3 10.55 -7.34 27.25
C GLN A 3 11.12 -6.95 25.87
N SER A 4 12.44 -6.98 25.70
CA SER A 4 13.11 -6.70 24.42
C SER A 4 12.81 -7.77 23.35
N GLU A 5 12.72 -9.03 23.75
CA GLU A 5 12.45 -10.16 22.86
C GLU A 5 10.98 -10.14 22.40
N GLU A 6 10.07 -9.75 23.29
CA GLU A 6 8.65 -9.59 22.99
C GLU A 6 8.40 -8.44 21.99
N ILE A 7 9.04 -7.28 22.19
CA ILE A 7 8.99 -6.16 21.23
C ILE A 7 9.56 -6.57 19.86
N SER A 8 10.66 -7.31 19.83
CA SER A 8 11.25 -7.81 18.58
C SER A 8 10.31 -8.75 17.81
N ASN A 9 9.60 -9.62 18.53
CA ASN A 9 8.63 -10.54 17.93
C ASN A 9 7.41 -9.78 17.37
N GLU A 10 6.88 -8.81 18.12
CA GLU A 10 5.75 -7.99 17.65
C GLU A 10 6.12 -7.12 16.45
N LEU A 11 7.32 -6.52 16.44
CA LEU A 11 7.83 -5.78 15.28
C LEU A 11 7.94 -6.67 14.04
N THR A 12 8.43 -7.90 14.21
CA THR A 12 8.56 -8.87 13.12
C THR A 12 7.19 -9.25 12.55
N LYS A 13 6.21 -9.56 13.41
CA LYS A 13 4.82 -9.85 12.98
C LYS A 13 4.18 -8.65 12.26
N ASN A 14 4.33 -7.45 12.82
CA ASN A 14 3.85 -6.22 12.20
C ASN A 14 4.43 -6.04 10.79
N THR A 15 5.73 -6.26 10.63
CA THR A 15 6.43 -6.18 9.34
C THR A 15 5.89 -7.20 8.35
N PHE A 16 5.64 -8.44 8.76
CA PHE A 16 5.05 -9.46 7.89
C PHE A 16 3.63 -9.08 7.43
N HIS A 17 2.79 -8.53 8.32
CA HIS A 17 1.48 -8.03 7.92
C HIS A 17 1.58 -6.93 6.87
N LEU A 18 2.51 -5.99 7.02
CA LEU A 18 2.75 -4.95 6.03
C LEU A 18 3.18 -5.53 4.67
N ILE A 19 4.17 -6.44 4.67
CA ILE A 19 4.66 -7.09 3.46
C ILE A 19 3.54 -7.86 2.74
N SER A 20 2.75 -8.64 3.48
CA SER A 20 1.61 -9.37 2.91
C SER A 20 0.60 -8.44 2.25
N ALA A 21 0.24 -7.33 2.91
CA ALA A 21 -0.68 -6.34 2.33
C ALA A 21 -0.09 -5.69 1.07
N ILE A 22 1.19 -5.33 1.07
CA ILE A 22 1.87 -4.72 -0.10
C ILE A 22 1.94 -5.71 -1.27
N ASN A 23 2.27 -6.97 -1.03
CA ASN A 23 2.32 -8.00 -2.08
C ASN A 23 0.96 -8.16 -2.77
N ILE A 24 -0.12 -8.17 -1.99
CA ILE A 24 -1.48 -8.19 -2.55
C ILE A 24 -1.77 -6.90 -3.34
N ALA A 25 -1.47 -5.73 -2.77
CA ALA A 25 -1.72 -4.45 -3.41
C ALA A 25 -0.98 -4.19 -4.71
N THR A 26 0.17 -4.85 -4.86
CA THR A 26 1.01 -4.72 -6.05
C THR A 26 0.82 -5.85 -7.04
N SER A 27 -0.06 -6.81 -6.76
CA SER A 27 -0.36 -7.93 -7.65
C SER A 27 -1.01 -7.46 -8.96
N TRP A 28 -0.73 -8.22 -10.03
CA TRP A 28 -1.36 -8.04 -11.34
C TRP A 28 -2.71 -8.76 -11.46
N THR A 29 -3.08 -9.57 -10.47
CA THR A 29 -4.35 -10.28 -10.38
C THR A 29 -4.90 -10.18 -8.97
N VAL A 30 -6.19 -9.88 -8.82
CA VAL A 30 -6.84 -9.79 -7.52
C VAL A 30 -8.20 -10.48 -7.55
N SER A 31 -8.50 -11.20 -6.49
CA SER A 31 -9.78 -11.83 -6.21
C SER A 31 -10.48 -11.15 -5.02
N MET A 32 -11.70 -11.57 -4.71
CA MET A 32 -12.38 -11.12 -3.50
C MET A 32 -11.66 -11.57 -2.23
N ASP A 33 -11.06 -12.76 -2.26
CA ASP A 33 -10.29 -13.30 -1.15
C ASP A 33 -9.02 -12.48 -0.91
N ASP A 34 -8.37 -12.01 -1.98
CA ASP A 34 -7.23 -11.09 -1.87
C ASP A 34 -7.64 -9.76 -1.23
N ALA A 35 -8.82 -9.22 -1.57
CA ALA A 35 -9.34 -8.00 -0.96
C ALA A 35 -9.61 -8.17 0.55
N ASN A 36 -10.13 -9.33 0.94
CA ASN A 36 -10.36 -9.68 2.34
C ASN A 36 -9.03 -9.87 3.09
N ALA A 37 -8.09 -10.62 2.50
CA ALA A 37 -6.77 -10.84 3.06
C ALA A 37 -5.99 -9.52 3.23
N PHE A 38 -6.04 -8.63 2.23
CA PHE A 38 -5.48 -7.29 2.35
C PHE A 38 -6.07 -6.56 3.56
N SER A 39 -7.39 -6.54 3.69
CA SER A 39 -8.09 -5.85 4.79
C SER A 39 -7.64 -6.39 6.15
N GLU A 40 -7.49 -7.71 6.27
CA GLU A 40 -7.03 -8.36 7.49
C GLU A 40 -5.58 -7.99 7.84
N HIS A 41 -4.65 -8.16 6.90
CA HIS A 41 -3.25 -7.85 7.09
C HIS A 41 -3.05 -6.36 7.39
N TRP A 42 -3.70 -5.49 6.63
CA TRP A 42 -3.61 -4.04 6.82
C TRP A 42 -4.13 -3.59 8.18
N LYS A 43 -5.27 -4.12 8.63
CA LYS A 43 -5.81 -3.84 9.97
C LYS A 43 -4.86 -4.29 11.08
N LYS A 44 -4.30 -5.51 10.98
CA LYS A 44 -3.35 -6.04 11.97
C LYS A 44 -2.06 -5.20 12.00
N PHE A 45 -1.57 -4.77 10.85
CA PHE A 45 -0.46 -3.83 10.74
C PHE A 45 -0.79 -2.51 11.44
N CYS A 46 -1.89 -1.83 11.11
CA CYS A 46 -2.23 -0.52 11.69
C CYS A 46 -2.37 -0.57 13.22
N LEU A 47 -3.05 -1.58 13.76
CA LEU A 47 -3.25 -1.73 15.21
C LEU A 47 -1.93 -1.97 15.95
N SER A 48 -1.12 -2.91 15.48
CA SER A 48 0.19 -3.19 16.10
C SER A 48 1.20 -2.05 15.90
N ASN A 49 1.15 -1.35 14.77
CA ASN A 49 2.00 -0.20 14.50
C ASN A 49 1.72 0.96 15.47
N GLN A 50 0.45 1.20 15.82
CA GLN A 50 0.09 2.21 16.82
C GLN A 50 0.63 1.85 18.22
N HIS A 51 0.67 0.56 18.56
CA HIS A 51 1.25 0.09 19.83
C HIS A 51 2.78 0.20 19.85
N LEU A 52 3.45 -0.23 18.77
CA LEU A 52 4.90 -0.18 18.63
C LEU A 52 5.43 1.27 18.53
N PHE A 53 4.66 2.17 17.90
CA PHE A 53 5.06 3.54 17.63
C PHE A 53 3.98 4.56 18.06
N PRO A 54 3.67 4.68 19.36
CA PRO A 54 2.53 5.46 19.85
C PRO A 54 2.62 6.97 19.57
N LYS A 55 3.82 7.48 19.31
CA LYS A 55 4.07 8.89 18.96
C LYS A 55 3.89 9.17 17.46
N GLN A 56 3.82 8.14 16.62
CA GLN A 56 3.65 8.31 15.19
C GLN A 56 2.17 8.49 14.84
N LYS A 57 1.87 9.59 14.15
CA LYS A 57 0.53 9.85 13.63
C LYS A 57 0.31 9.09 12.32
N SER A 58 -0.92 8.66 12.10
CA SER A 58 -1.32 8.11 10.81
C SER A 58 -1.12 9.15 9.69
N LYS A 59 -0.64 8.68 8.54
CA LYS A 59 -0.41 9.50 7.35
C LYS A 59 -1.62 9.37 6.41
N PRO A 60 -1.88 10.36 5.54
CA PRO A 60 -2.94 10.26 4.54
C PRO A 60 -2.87 8.96 3.71
N ASN A 61 -1.66 8.50 3.38
CA ASN A 61 -1.48 7.24 2.64
C ASN A 61 -1.99 6.02 3.38
N HIS A 62 -1.96 6.00 4.73
CA HIS A 62 -2.57 4.90 5.47
C HIS A 62 -4.09 4.91 5.34
N HIS A 63 -4.71 6.10 5.34
CA HIS A 63 -6.14 6.23 5.07
C HIS A 63 -6.49 5.82 3.63
N PHE A 64 -5.67 6.21 2.64
CA PHE A 64 -5.90 5.80 1.25
C PHE A 64 -5.78 4.28 1.07
N ALA A 65 -4.85 3.64 1.79
CA ALA A 65 -4.70 2.19 1.77
C ALA A 65 -5.95 1.45 2.29
N ASP A 66 -6.71 2.01 3.24
CA ASP A 66 -7.96 1.41 3.71
C ASP A 66 -9.01 1.25 2.59
N HIS A 67 -8.91 2.04 1.51
CA HIS A 67 -9.84 1.96 0.38
C HIS A 67 -9.45 0.92 -0.67
N ILE A 68 -8.21 0.41 -0.65
CA ILE A 68 -7.67 -0.52 -1.66
C ILE A 68 -8.60 -1.73 -1.92
N PRO A 69 -9.16 -2.42 -0.91
CA PRO A 69 -10.08 -3.54 -1.14
C PRO A 69 -11.31 -3.16 -1.99
N LYS A 70 -11.87 -1.98 -1.75
CA LYS A 70 -13.00 -1.45 -2.53
C LYS A 70 -12.57 -1.10 -3.94
N LEU A 71 -11.34 -0.63 -4.13
CA LEU A 71 -10.79 -0.37 -5.46
C LEU A 71 -10.61 -1.67 -6.25
N PHE A 72 -10.13 -2.75 -5.63
CA PHE A 72 -10.04 -4.05 -6.29
C PHE A 72 -11.39 -4.55 -6.80
N GLN A 73 -12.43 -4.43 -5.99
CA GLN A 73 -13.78 -4.85 -6.37
C GLN A 73 -14.33 -4.05 -7.55
N ARG A 74 -13.94 -2.78 -7.67
CA ARG A 74 -14.51 -1.87 -8.69
C ARG A 74 -13.70 -1.82 -9.97
N TRP A 75 -12.38 -1.85 -9.86
CA TRP A 75 -11.46 -1.59 -10.97
C TRP A 75 -10.45 -2.71 -11.20
N GLY A 76 -10.46 -3.74 -10.35
CA GLY A 76 -9.48 -4.82 -10.43
C GLY A 76 -8.12 -4.41 -9.85
N PRO A 77 -7.03 -5.07 -10.31
CA PRO A 77 -5.69 -4.86 -9.76
C PRO A 77 -5.23 -3.40 -9.87
N ALA A 78 -4.64 -2.87 -8.80
CA ALA A 78 -4.18 -1.47 -8.77
C ALA A 78 -3.18 -1.15 -9.89
N GLN A 79 -2.34 -2.12 -10.27
CA GLN A 79 -1.37 -1.99 -11.36
C GLN A 79 -2.00 -1.61 -12.70
N ALA A 80 -3.22 -2.08 -12.99
CA ALA A 80 -3.92 -1.76 -14.23
C ALA A 80 -4.41 -0.30 -14.28
N SER A 81 -4.60 0.32 -13.12
CA SER A 81 -5.08 1.71 -12.97
C SER A 81 -4.01 2.69 -12.51
N ALA A 82 -2.78 2.22 -12.28
CA ALA A 82 -1.73 3.02 -11.69
C ALA A 82 -1.23 4.09 -12.67
N THR A 83 -0.78 5.23 -12.12
CA THR A 83 -0.44 6.41 -12.93
C THR A 83 0.90 6.34 -13.65
N TRP A 84 1.65 5.24 -13.51
CA TRP A 84 2.97 5.05 -14.12
C TRP A 84 2.96 5.27 -15.64
N GLY A 85 1.90 4.79 -16.32
CA GLY A 85 1.74 5.02 -17.76
C GLY A 85 1.65 6.51 -18.11
N TYR A 86 0.96 7.30 -17.29
CA TYR A 86 0.83 8.74 -17.48
C TYR A 86 2.14 9.47 -17.15
N GLU A 87 2.87 9.05 -16.12
CA GLU A 87 4.21 9.60 -15.81
C GLU A 87 5.20 9.37 -16.95
N HIS A 88 5.17 8.19 -17.56
CA HIS A 88 5.97 7.90 -18.75
C HIS A 88 5.60 8.84 -19.92
N LEU A 89 4.30 9.02 -20.18
CA LEU A 89 3.81 9.93 -21.23
C LEU A 89 4.19 11.39 -20.96
N ILE A 90 4.11 11.85 -19.71
CA ILE A 90 4.58 13.19 -19.31
C ILE A 90 6.07 13.34 -19.66
N GLY A 91 6.89 12.33 -19.37
CA GLY A 91 8.31 12.32 -19.72
C GLY A 91 8.57 12.38 -21.23
N VAL A 92 7.72 11.76 -22.05
CA VAL A 92 7.76 11.85 -23.51
C VAL A 92 7.37 13.27 -23.98
N PHE A 93 6.25 13.80 -23.49
CA PHE A 93 5.76 15.13 -23.85
C PHE A 93 6.74 16.23 -23.47
N ALA A 94 7.41 16.11 -22.31
CA ALA A 94 8.42 17.05 -21.87
C ALA A 94 9.57 17.22 -22.89
N LYS A 95 9.85 16.19 -23.69
CA LYS A 95 10.92 16.18 -24.70
C LYS A 95 10.47 16.62 -26.10
N MET A 96 9.18 16.86 -26.32
CA MET A 96 8.68 17.24 -27.63
C MET A 96 9.12 18.66 -28.00
N PRO A 97 9.55 18.93 -29.24
CA PRO A 97 10.06 20.24 -29.65
C PRO A 97 9.08 21.40 -29.52
N THR A 98 7.78 21.09 -29.51
CA THR A 98 6.66 22.05 -29.44
C THR A 98 6.15 22.28 -28.01
N ASN A 99 6.67 21.55 -27.02
CA ASN A 99 6.27 21.73 -25.63
C ASN A 99 6.62 23.14 -25.14
N ASN A 100 5.65 23.88 -24.60
CA ASN A 100 5.77 25.29 -24.17
C ASN A 100 6.24 26.29 -25.24
N LYS A 101 5.96 26.03 -26.53
CA LYS A 101 6.32 26.94 -27.64
C LYS A 101 5.12 27.54 -28.39
N ILE A 102 3.99 27.71 -27.70
CA ILE A 102 2.79 28.38 -28.22
C ILE A 102 2.54 29.62 -27.37
#